data_AF-W1YQ94-F1
#
_entry.id   AF-W1YQ94-F1
#
_cell.length_a   1.000
_cell.length_b   1.000
_cell.length_c   1.000
_cell.angle_alpha   90.00
_cell.angle_beta   90.00
_cell.angle_gamma   90.00
#
_symmetry.space_group_name_H-M   'P 1'
#
loop_
_entity.id
_entity.type
_entity.pdbx_description
1 polymer ?
#
loop_
_entity_poly.entity_id
_entity_poly.type
_entity_poly.pdbx_seq_one_letter_code
_entity_poly.pdbx_strand_id
1 'polypeptide(L)'
;TEGADYIVKYENNVNIGIAKVTIRGKGNYKGVVTKEFNITKVDISNVAISTPVKREYTGQAIKPYPVVGLANARLNAGRDYTVKFENNVEPGTAKIIITGTGKYKGTVERTFTIYRNLSKMEATLSATNYLYDGTAKEPKVTIEGLTEGKDYSVSYKNNVNVGTATVTIKGITDFCSGTITKTFSIEKPSIEGLDIKLSQEVYNYDGEEKRPKVSIEGLVENLDYRVSYVNNIDPGTAKVIITGIGGYGGTVEKTFKIEGEISPDVIDISTLDSKISMVKEVEYTGKVIEPKVSIEGLTEGADYIV
;
A
#
# COMPACT_ATOMS: atom_id res chain seq x y z
N THR A 1 -15.92 45.83 69.04
CA THR A 1 -15.88 45.62 67.58
C THR A 1 -14.80 46.50 66.97
N GLU A 2 -14.32 46.13 65.78
CA GLU A 2 -13.34 46.93 65.04
C GLU A 2 -13.85 48.36 64.80
N GLY A 3 -12.98 49.35 64.98
CA GLY A 3 -13.29 50.78 64.90
C GLY A 3 -13.77 51.40 66.22
N ALA A 4 -14.46 50.63 67.07
CA ALA A 4 -14.93 51.06 68.39
C ALA A 4 -13.94 50.69 69.51
N ASP A 5 -13.62 49.39 69.63
CA ASP A 5 -12.82 48.83 70.74
C ASP A 5 -11.35 48.64 70.39
N TYR A 6 -11.04 48.56 69.10
CA TYR A 6 -9.68 48.45 68.59
C TYR A 6 -9.62 48.92 67.13
N ILE A 7 -8.40 49.20 66.66
CA ILE A 7 -8.11 49.43 65.25
C ILE A 7 -7.15 48.36 64.74
N VAL A 8 -7.33 47.95 63.49
CA VAL A 8 -6.44 47.00 62.80
C VAL A 8 -5.67 47.72 61.71
N LYS A 9 -4.36 47.50 61.66
CA LYS A 9 -3.49 47.98 60.58
C LYS A 9 -2.71 46.82 60.00
N TYR A 10 -2.69 46.73 58.68
CA TYR A 10 -1.88 45.77 57.94
C TYR A 10 -0.68 46.45 57.31
N GLU A 11 0.45 45.75 57.29
CA GLU A 11 1.68 46.17 56.63
C GLU A 11 2.25 45.01 55.79
N ASN A 12 2.78 45.32 54.61
CA ASN A 12 3.36 44.37 53.66
C ASN A 12 2.42 43.21 53.26
N ASN A 13 1.10 43.41 53.28
CA ASN A 13 0.09 42.36 53.12
C ASN A 13 -0.36 42.10 51.66
N VAL A 14 0.46 42.46 50.67
CA VAL A 14 0.14 42.26 49.24
C VAL A 14 1.15 41.34 48.53
N ASN A 15 2.45 41.59 48.74
CA ASN A 15 3.51 40.83 48.10
C ASN A 15 3.92 39.62 48.95
N ILE A 16 4.53 38.62 48.31
CA ILE A 16 5.09 37.44 48.98
C ILE A 16 6.13 37.89 50.02
N GLY A 17 6.04 37.33 51.22
CA GLY A 17 6.91 37.66 52.33
C GLY A 17 6.19 37.65 53.68
N ILE A 18 6.86 38.22 54.68
CA ILE A 18 6.30 38.37 56.02
C ILE A 18 5.47 39.65 56.06
N ALA A 19 4.18 39.50 56.32
CA ALA A 19 3.22 40.58 56.54
C ALA A 19 2.92 40.73 58.02
N LYS A 20 2.50 41.93 58.43
CA LYS A 20 2.19 42.25 59.82
C LYS A 20 0.74 42.68 59.97
N VAL A 21 0.11 42.22 61.04
CA VAL A 21 -1.14 42.77 61.55
C VAL A 21 -0.89 43.38 62.92
N THR A 22 -1.22 44.65 63.06
CA THR A 22 -1.11 45.39 64.32
C THR A 22 -2.52 45.72 64.81
N ILE A 23 -2.84 45.25 66.01
CA ILE A 23 -4.12 45.51 66.68
C ILE A 23 -3.81 46.45 67.85
N ARG A 24 -4.47 47.60 67.87
CA ARG A 24 -4.34 48.60 68.94
C ARG A 24 -5.68 48.81 69.63
N GLY A 25 -5.70 48.64 70.94
CA GLY A 25 -6.89 48.91 71.76
C GLY A 25 -7.32 50.39 71.66
N LYS A 26 -8.63 50.61 71.69
CA LYS A 26 -9.30 51.91 71.62
C LYS A 26 -10.42 51.97 72.67
N GLY A 27 -10.77 53.17 73.15
CA GLY A 27 -11.78 53.34 74.20
C GLY A 27 -11.32 52.74 75.54
N ASN A 28 -12.08 51.76 76.07
CA ASN A 28 -11.79 51.09 77.33
C ASN A 28 -10.66 50.04 77.23
N TYR A 29 -10.18 49.73 76.02
CA TYR A 29 -9.12 48.74 75.78
C TYR A 29 -7.78 49.44 75.49
N LYS A 30 -6.68 48.95 76.09
CA LYS A 30 -5.33 49.53 75.95
C LYS A 30 -4.32 48.49 75.43
N GLY A 31 -3.18 48.98 74.93
CA GLY A 31 -2.07 48.15 74.45
C GLY A 31 -2.05 47.99 72.92
N VAL A 32 -0.95 47.41 72.43
CA VAL A 32 -0.71 47.10 71.02
C VAL A 32 -0.16 45.69 70.94
N VAL A 33 -0.75 44.86 70.07
CA VAL A 33 -0.19 43.55 69.73
C VAL A 33 0.09 43.53 68.23
N THR A 34 1.29 43.06 67.88
CA THR A 34 1.68 42.82 66.49
C THR A 34 1.87 41.32 66.30
N LYS A 35 1.27 40.77 65.25
CA LYS A 35 1.48 39.39 64.81
C LYS A 35 1.97 39.40 63.36
N GLU A 36 2.86 38.47 63.07
CA GLU A 36 3.39 38.24 61.73
C GLU A 36 2.67 37.06 61.08
N PHE A 37 2.49 37.12 59.76
CA PHE A 37 1.99 36.01 58.96
C PHE A 37 2.70 35.96 57.61
N ASN A 38 2.75 34.78 56.99
CA ASN A 38 3.44 34.57 55.73
C ASN A 38 2.47 34.62 54.55
N ILE A 39 2.78 35.45 53.55
CA ILE A 39 2.17 35.37 52.22
C ILE A 39 3.06 34.47 51.37
N THR A 40 2.56 33.30 51.01
CA THR A 40 3.32 32.27 50.29
C THR A 40 2.94 32.21 48.81
N LYS A 41 3.81 31.60 47.99
CA LYS A 41 3.54 31.36 46.57
C LYS A 41 2.39 30.37 46.38
N VAL A 42 1.61 30.58 45.34
CA VAL A 42 0.55 29.65 44.94
C VAL A 42 1.16 28.40 44.31
N ASP A 43 0.76 27.23 44.79
CA ASP A 43 1.23 25.96 44.26
C ASP A 43 0.43 25.55 43.02
N ILE A 44 1.11 25.33 41.90
CA ILE A 44 0.47 24.93 40.64
C ILE A 44 0.61 23.43 40.33
N SER A 45 1.08 22.61 41.27
CA SER A 45 1.33 21.17 41.02
C SER A 45 0.06 20.39 40.63
N ASN A 46 -1.13 20.91 40.97
CA ASN A 46 -2.43 20.30 40.70
C ASN A 46 -3.32 21.10 39.71
N VAL A 47 -2.74 22.02 38.93
CA VAL A 47 -3.53 22.81 37.96
C VAL A 47 -4.03 21.99 36.78
N ALA A 48 -5.15 22.42 36.22
CA ALA A 48 -5.66 21.89 34.96
C ALA A 48 -4.77 22.35 33.81
N ILE A 49 -4.39 21.41 32.94
CA ILE A 49 -3.58 21.66 31.75
C ILE A 49 -4.32 21.09 30.56
N SER A 50 -4.51 21.92 29.54
CA SER A 50 -4.97 21.47 28.23
C SER A 50 -3.79 21.46 27.26
N THR A 51 -3.54 20.31 26.64
CA THR A 51 -2.48 20.11 25.64
C THR A 51 -2.89 18.99 24.66
N PRO A 52 -2.48 19.07 23.39
CA PRO A 52 -2.58 17.96 22.46
C PRO A 52 -1.90 16.71 23.02
N VAL A 53 -2.59 15.57 22.97
CA VAL A 53 -2.11 14.29 23.52
C VAL A 53 -1.33 13.45 22.51
N LYS A 54 -1.42 13.76 21.21
CA LYS A 54 -0.77 12.99 20.13
C LYS A 54 -0.25 13.90 19.02
N ARG A 55 0.97 13.65 18.54
CA ARG A 55 1.67 14.42 17.50
C ARG A 55 2.43 13.50 16.54
N GLU A 56 2.38 13.81 15.25
CA GLU A 56 3.10 13.06 14.23
C GLU A 56 4.61 13.39 14.28
N TYR A 57 5.46 12.38 14.11
CA TYR A 57 6.91 12.52 14.05
C TYR A 57 7.34 13.35 12.84
N THR A 58 8.19 14.35 13.07
CA THR A 58 8.68 15.29 12.04
C THR A 58 10.18 15.24 11.82
N GLY A 59 10.91 14.40 12.56
CA GLY A 59 12.38 14.42 12.60
C GLY A 59 12.99 15.57 13.41
N GLN A 60 12.16 16.41 14.05
CA GLN A 60 12.60 17.54 14.87
C GLN A 60 11.87 17.57 16.22
N ALA A 61 12.38 18.39 17.14
CA ALA A 61 11.80 18.59 18.46
C ALA A 61 10.38 19.17 18.39
N ILE A 62 9.40 18.43 18.88
CA ILE A 62 7.98 18.82 18.93
C ILE A 62 7.72 19.54 20.26
N LYS A 63 7.23 20.77 20.20
CA LYS A 63 6.98 21.63 21.38
C LYS A 63 5.53 22.13 21.40
N PRO A 64 4.57 21.31 21.86
CA PRO A 64 3.18 21.76 22.01
C PRO A 64 3.08 22.88 23.05
N TYR A 65 2.22 23.87 22.80
CA TYR A 65 1.97 24.95 23.76
C TYR A 65 0.90 24.52 24.78
N PRO A 66 1.23 24.34 26.07
CA PRO A 66 0.25 24.01 27.10
C PRO A 66 -0.56 25.25 27.49
N VAL A 67 -1.87 25.08 27.68
CA VAL A 67 -2.73 26.08 28.30
C VAL A 67 -2.90 25.73 29.78
N VAL A 68 -2.42 26.61 30.65
CA VAL A 68 -2.44 26.43 32.12
C VAL A 68 -3.49 27.34 32.74
N GLY A 69 -4.50 26.72 33.36
CA GLY A 69 -5.59 27.42 34.02
C GLY A 69 -5.53 27.26 35.55
N LEU A 70 -5.76 28.34 36.28
CA LEU A 70 -5.89 28.33 37.74
C LEU A 70 -7.14 29.12 38.13
N ALA A 71 -8.16 28.43 38.67
CA ALA A 71 -9.49 28.97 38.93
C ALA A 71 -10.06 29.68 37.67
N ASN A 72 -10.31 30.99 37.74
CA ASN A 72 -10.85 31.79 36.63
C ASN A 72 -9.78 32.55 35.82
N ALA A 73 -8.50 32.24 36.02
CA ALA A 73 -7.39 32.95 35.36
C ALA A 73 -6.52 32.01 34.52
N ARG A 74 -6.03 32.53 33.39
CA ARG A 74 -5.02 31.87 32.55
C ARG A 74 -3.63 32.37 32.92
N LEU A 75 -2.72 31.44 33.17
CA LEU A 75 -1.33 31.76 33.46
C LEU A 75 -0.55 32.01 32.15
N ASN A 76 0.49 32.85 32.23
CA ASN A 76 1.31 33.23 31.09
C ASN A 76 2.70 32.60 31.16
N ALA A 77 3.10 31.88 30.12
CA ALA A 77 4.42 31.30 30.00
C ALA A 77 5.52 32.38 30.04
N GLY A 78 6.67 32.06 30.63
CA GLY A 78 7.81 32.97 30.85
C GLY A 78 7.65 33.90 32.05
N ARG A 79 6.41 34.27 32.43
CA ARG A 79 6.12 35.11 33.60
C ARG A 79 5.65 34.30 34.80
N ASP A 80 4.56 33.56 34.61
CA ASP A 80 3.87 32.83 35.67
C ASP A 80 4.37 31.38 35.79
N TYR A 81 4.93 30.82 34.72
CA TYR A 81 5.58 29.51 34.69
C TYR A 81 6.61 29.40 33.56
N THR A 82 7.50 28.41 33.64
CA THR A 82 8.38 27.96 32.55
C THR A 82 7.95 26.60 32.03
N VAL A 83 8.32 26.27 30.78
CA VAL A 83 8.02 24.99 30.14
C VAL A 83 9.31 24.33 29.68
N LYS A 84 9.49 23.06 30.03
CA LYS A 84 10.55 22.19 29.51
C LYS A 84 9.93 20.98 28.83
N PHE A 85 10.67 20.39 27.90
CA PHE A 85 10.28 19.19 27.18
C PHE A 85 11.36 18.14 27.31
N GLU A 86 10.94 16.87 27.42
CA GLU A 86 11.84 15.71 27.43
C GLU A 86 11.33 14.68 26.43
N ASN A 87 12.26 13.93 25.81
CA ASN A 87 11.97 12.87 24.82
C ASN A 87 11.07 13.34 23.67
N ASN A 88 11.22 14.59 23.24
CA ASN A 88 10.27 15.24 22.34
C ASN A 88 10.71 15.27 20.86
N VAL A 89 11.64 14.40 20.47
CA VAL A 89 12.09 14.24 19.07
C VAL A 89 11.61 12.90 18.53
N GLU A 90 12.10 11.80 19.09
CA GLU A 90 11.81 10.45 18.60
C GLU A 90 10.38 9.99 18.94
N PRO A 91 9.81 9.04 18.17
CA PRO A 91 8.53 8.42 18.50
C PRO A 91 8.55 7.75 19.87
N GLY A 92 7.47 7.90 20.62
CA GLY A 92 7.38 7.46 22.01
C GLY A 92 6.54 8.40 22.87
N THR A 93 6.72 8.26 24.18
CA THR A 93 6.08 9.12 25.18
C THR A 93 7.00 10.29 25.54
N ALA A 94 6.63 11.49 25.10
CA ALA A 94 7.31 12.74 25.43
C ALA A 94 6.67 13.39 26.67
N LYS A 95 7.43 14.25 27.36
CA LYS A 95 6.95 14.99 28.54
C LYS A 95 6.95 16.50 28.32
N ILE A 96 5.97 17.15 28.95
CA ILE A 96 5.87 18.60 29.14
C ILE A 96 5.96 18.83 30.65
N ILE A 97 6.97 19.58 31.07
CA ILE A 97 7.23 19.90 32.48
C ILE A 97 6.98 21.39 32.66
N ILE A 98 6.00 21.73 33.49
CA ILE A 98 5.60 23.10 33.76
C ILE A 98 5.98 23.44 35.19
N THR A 99 6.83 24.45 35.38
CA THR A 99 7.31 24.86 36.71
C THR A 99 6.89 26.29 36.98
N GLY A 100 6.22 26.51 38.11
CA GLY A 100 5.73 27.82 38.52
C GLY A 100 6.87 28.81 38.77
N THR A 101 6.67 30.07 38.35
CA THR A 101 7.62 31.16 38.54
C THR A 101 6.95 32.39 39.15
N GLY A 102 7.74 33.34 39.63
CA GLY A 102 7.22 34.57 40.25
C GLY A 102 6.32 34.26 41.45
N LYS A 103 5.02 34.55 41.30
CA LYS A 103 3.99 34.32 42.34
C LYS A 103 3.60 32.85 42.52
N TYR A 104 4.06 31.99 41.61
CA TYR A 104 3.72 30.57 41.57
C TYR A 104 4.94 29.70 41.93
N LYS A 105 4.67 28.51 42.45
CA LYS A 105 5.64 27.46 42.78
C LYS A 105 5.09 26.09 42.39
N GLY A 106 5.90 25.06 42.55
CA GLY A 106 5.51 23.68 42.24
C GLY A 106 5.73 23.34 40.76
N THR A 107 5.58 22.06 40.46
CA THR A 107 5.83 21.50 39.13
C THR A 107 4.72 20.51 38.80
N VAL A 108 4.29 20.52 37.54
CA VAL A 108 3.30 19.59 37.02
C VAL A 108 3.79 19.04 35.68
N GLU A 109 3.68 17.72 35.52
CA GLU A 109 4.09 17.00 34.32
C GLU A 109 2.88 16.51 33.53
N ARG A 110 2.96 16.57 32.21
CA ARG A 110 2.01 15.93 31.29
C ARG A 110 2.76 15.22 30.18
N THR A 111 2.19 14.13 29.70
CA THR A 111 2.76 13.37 28.59
C THR A 111 1.98 13.61 27.30
N PHE A 112 2.67 13.42 26.17
CA PHE A 112 2.05 13.32 24.86
C PHE A 112 2.79 12.27 24.03
N THR A 113 2.07 11.67 23.09
CA THR A 113 2.58 10.61 22.22
C THR A 113 3.12 11.21 20.93
N ILE A 114 4.35 10.87 20.56
CA ILE A 114 4.90 11.11 19.23
C ILE A 114 4.80 9.80 18.44
N TYR A 115 4.19 9.82 17.25
CA TYR A 115 3.95 8.62 16.46
C TYR A 115 4.40 8.76 14.99
N ARG A 116 4.84 7.65 14.40
CA ARG A 116 5.05 7.52 12.95
C ARG A 116 3.75 7.15 12.25
N ASN A 117 3.53 7.77 11.10
CA ASN A 117 2.40 7.49 10.24
C ASN A 117 2.88 6.70 9.02
N LEU A 118 2.62 5.39 9.02
CA LEU A 118 3.03 4.48 7.95
C LEU A 118 2.52 4.93 6.59
N SER A 119 1.33 5.54 6.51
CA SER A 119 0.78 5.97 5.22
C SER A 119 1.59 7.09 4.54
N LYS A 120 2.61 7.65 5.21
CA LYS A 120 3.58 8.59 4.63
C LYS A 120 5.00 8.03 4.56
N MET A 121 5.18 6.75 4.87
CA MET A 121 6.48 6.08 4.85
C MET A 121 6.58 5.19 3.61
N GLU A 122 7.82 4.93 3.19
CA GLU A 122 8.10 3.98 2.14
C GLU A 122 8.34 2.58 2.70
N ALA A 123 7.80 1.58 2.00
CA ALA A 123 8.00 0.17 2.28
C ALA A 123 8.51 -0.52 1.02
N THR A 124 9.46 -1.44 1.18
CA THR A 124 10.00 -2.26 0.10
C THR A 124 9.63 -3.73 0.30
N LEU A 125 9.48 -4.44 -0.82
CA LEU A 125 9.31 -5.89 -0.87
C LEU A 125 10.62 -6.52 -1.36
N SER A 126 10.99 -7.68 -0.83
CA SER A 126 12.19 -8.41 -1.29
C SER A 126 12.13 -8.84 -2.75
N ALA A 127 10.92 -9.05 -3.28
CA ALA A 127 10.66 -9.27 -4.70
C ALA A 127 9.24 -8.79 -5.03
N THR A 128 9.02 -8.44 -6.29
CA THR A 128 7.73 -7.95 -6.82
C THR A 128 7.16 -8.84 -7.92
N ASN A 129 7.88 -9.90 -8.33
CA ASN A 129 7.42 -10.92 -9.26
C ASN A 129 7.87 -12.30 -8.75
N TYR A 130 7.00 -13.29 -8.90
CA TYR A 130 7.22 -14.69 -8.53
C TYR A 130 6.69 -15.61 -9.61
N LEU A 131 7.34 -16.76 -9.79
CA LEU A 131 6.76 -17.86 -10.56
C LEU A 131 5.77 -18.64 -9.71
N TYR A 132 4.69 -19.08 -10.35
CA TYR A 132 3.70 -19.97 -9.76
C TYR A 132 4.29 -21.37 -9.57
N ASP A 133 4.26 -21.85 -8.33
CA ASP A 133 4.68 -23.21 -7.94
C ASP A 133 3.68 -23.88 -6.97
N GLY A 134 2.47 -23.33 -6.87
CA GLY A 134 1.41 -23.82 -5.98
C GLY A 134 1.57 -23.45 -4.50
N THR A 135 2.60 -22.69 -4.12
CA THR A 135 2.84 -22.28 -2.72
C THR A 135 2.57 -20.79 -2.49
N ALA A 136 2.31 -20.43 -1.23
CA ALA A 136 2.13 -19.04 -0.83
C ALA A 136 3.43 -18.24 -0.98
N LYS A 137 3.31 -17.02 -1.52
CA LYS A 137 4.39 -16.05 -1.70
C LYS A 137 4.29 -14.98 -0.63
N GLU A 138 5.33 -14.87 0.17
CA GLU A 138 5.41 -13.93 1.30
C GLU A 138 6.69 -13.12 1.16
N PRO A 139 6.74 -12.12 0.24
CA PRO A 139 7.90 -11.25 0.14
C PRO A 139 8.16 -10.56 1.47
N LYS A 140 9.43 -10.57 1.92
CA LYS A 140 9.84 -9.87 3.13
C LYS A 140 9.59 -8.37 2.97
N VAL A 141 8.87 -7.79 3.93
CA VAL A 141 8.64 -6.35 4.00
C VAL A 141 9.78 -5.69 4.76
N THR A 142 10.26 -4.55 4.27
CA THR A 142 11.21 -3.70 4.99
C THR A 142 10.71 -2.25 5.01
N ILE A 143 10.72 -1.65 6.21
CA ILE A 143 10.48 -0.22 6.42
C ILE A 143 11.64 0.29 7.28
N GLU A 144 12.28 1.38 6.86
CA GLU A 144 13.44 1.92 7.55
C GLU A 144 13.10 2.29 9.01
N GLY A 145 13.94 1.85 9.95
CA GLY A 145 13.80 2.16 11.37
C GLY A 145 12.62 1.49 12.09
N LEU A 146 11.95 0.51 11.46
CA LEU A 146 10.84 -0.25 12.05
C LEU A 146 11.08 -1.77 11.96
N THR A 147 10.54 -2.50 12.93
CA THR A 147 10.64 -3.96 13.03
C THR A 147 9.26 -4.61 12.92
N GLU A 148 9.11 -5.58 12.02
CA GLU A 148 7.88 -6.37 11.89
C GLU A 148 7.58 -7.15 13.18
N GLY A 149 6.31 -7.28 13.55
CA GLY A 149 5.85 -7.89 14.80
C GLY A 149 6.00 -7.01 16.04
N LYS A 150 6.83 -5.96 15.98
CA LYS A 150 6.99 -4.97 17.05
C LYS A 150 6.29 -3.66 16.74
N ASP A 151 6.55 -3.10 15.55
CA ASP A 151 6.06 -1.78 15.15
C ASP A 151 4.90 -1.87 14.16
N TYR A 152 4.91 -2.89 13.31
CA TYR A 152 3.87 -3.17 12.31
C TYR A 152 3.64 -4.67 12.14
N SER A 153 2.50 -5.03 11.56
CA SER A 153 2.20 -6.39 11.09
C SER A 153 2.03 -6.41 9.58
N VAL A 154 2.27 -7.57 8.98
CA VAL A 154 2.09 -7.82 7.55
C VAL A 154 1.03 -8.89 7.35
N SER A 155 0.23 -8.74 6.30
CA SER A 155 -0.74 -9.75 5.87
C SER A 155 -0.82 -9.80 4.36
N TYR A 156 -1.13 -10.98 3.83
CA TYR A 156 -1.14 -11.25 2.40
C TYR A 156 -2.53 -11.68 1.93
N LYS A 157 -2.86 -11.33 0.69
CA LYS A 157 -4.08 -11.76 0.00
C LYS A 157 -3.76 -12.16 -1.43
N ASN A 158 -4.43 -13.22 -1.91
CA ASN A 158 -4.26 -13.76 -3.26
C ASN A 158 -2.81 -14.15 -3.58
N ASN A 159 -2.06 -14.63 -2.59
CA ASN A 159 -0.62 -14.85 -2.70
C ASN A 159 -0.22 -16.27 -3.06
N VAL A 160 -1.12 -17.09 -3.61
CA VAL A 160 -0.83 -18.47 -4.04
C VAL A 160 -1.00 -18.60 -5.56
N ASN A 161 -2.16 -18.21 -6.06
CA ASN A 161 -2.52 -18.39 -7.46
C ASN A 161 -1.95 -17.27 -8.35
N VAL A 162 -1.81 -17.59 -9.64
CA VAL A 162 -1.43 -16.63 -10.69
C VAL A 162 -2.31 -15.39 -10.64
N GLY A 163 -1.69 -14.21 -10.78
CA GLY A 163 -2.36 -12.92 -10.79
C GLY A 163 -1.66 -11.89 -9.91
N THR A 164 -2.41 -10.89 -9.46
CA THR A 164 -1.89 -9.84 -8.57
C THR A 164 -2.22 -10.15 -7.12
N ALA A 165 -1.17 -10.34 -6.32
CA ALA A 165 -1.25 -10.50 -4.88
C ALA A 165 -1.13 -9.14 -4.17
N THR A 166 -1.70 -9.03 -2.98
CA THR A 166 -1.69 -7.81 -2.16
C THR A 166 -0.97 -8.05 -0.84
N VAL A 167 -0.11 -7.12 -0.45
CA VAL A 167 0.57 -7.05 0.85
C VAL A 167 0.00 -5.85 1.61
N THR A 168 -0.56 -6.10 2.80
CA THR A 168 -1.07 -5.05 3.70
C THR A 168 -0.19 -4.94 4.92
N ILE A 169 0.36 -3.75 5.15
CA ILE A 169 1.28 -3.45 6.23
C ILE A 169 0.61 -2.46 7.17
N LYS A 170 0.37 -2.85 8.42
CA LYS A 170 -0.43 -2.07 9.38
C LYS A 170 0.38 -1.77 10.63
N GLY A 171 0.35 -0.51 11.08
CA GLY A 171 0.96 -0.13 12.35
C GLY A 171 0.17 -0.71 13.52
N ILE A 172 0.87 -1.26 14.52
CA ILE A 172 0.26 -2.03 15.62
C ILE A 172 0.48 -1.41 17.00
N THR A 173 1.03 -0.20 17.10
CA THR A 173 1.33 0.46 18.38
C THR A 173 0.81 1.89 18.41
N ASP A 174 0.78 2.51 19.59
CA ASP A 174 0.45 3.93 19.74
C ASP A 174 1.47 4.86 19.06
N PHE A 175 2.69 4.36 18.87
CA PHE A 175 3.84 5.08 18.28
C PHE A 175 4.01 4.80 16.78
N CYS A 176 3.28 3.84 16.22
CA CYS A 176 3.33 3.47 14.81
C CYS A 176 1.92 3.11 14.33
N SER A 177 1.33 3.97 13.51
CA SER A 177 -0.05 3.84 13.05
C SER A 177 -0.18 4.06 11.54
N GLY A 178 -1.38 3.85 11.00
CA GLY A 178 -1.62 3.93 9.56
C GLY A 178 -1.39 2.60 8.84
N THR A 179 -1.49 2.64 7.52
CA THR A 179 -1.43 1.43 6.68
C THR A 179 -0.76 1.75 5.34
N ILE A 180 0.03 0.80 4.84
CA ILE A 180 0.59 0.79 3.48
C ILE A 180 0.05 -0.46 2.78
N THR A 181 -0.27 -0.33 1.49
CA THR A 181 -0.61 -1.46 0.64
C THR A 181 0.35 -1.49 -0.54
N LYS A 182 0.92 -2.66 -0.81
CA LYS A 182 1.75 -2.92 -1.99
C LYS A 182 1.20 -4.16 -2.70
N THR A 183 1.62 -4.35 -3.95
CA THR A 183 1.23 -5.49 -4.77
C THR A 183 2.45 -6.15 -5.37
N PHE A 184 2.35 -7.44 -5.69
CA PHE A 184 3.33 -8.18 -6.48
C PHE A 184 2.61 -9.12 -7.45
N SER A 185 3.28 -9.52 -8.53
CA SER A 185 2.73 -10.47 -9.51
C SER A 185 3.17 -11.90 -9.21
N ILE A 186 2.27 -12.85 -9.47
CA ILE A 186 2.56 -14.28 -9.56
C ILE A 186 2.25 -14.69 -11.00
N GLU A 187 3.27 -15.11 -11.73
CA GLU A 187 3.22 -15.40 -13.16
C GLU A 187 3.43 -16.89 -13.42
N LYS A 188 2.88 -17.39 -14.52
CA LYS A 188 3.14 -18.77 -14.93
C LYS A 188 4.58 -18.88 -15.44
N PRO A 189 5.28 -20.01 -15.22
CA PRO A 189 6.49 -20.31 -15.96
C PRO A 189 6.23 -20.22 -17.48
N SER A 190 7.12 -19.53 -18.18
CA SER A 190 7.03 -19.39 -19.63
C SER A 190 7.61 -20.62 -20.32
N ILE A 191 7.00 -21.06 -21.42
CA ILE A 191 7.59 -22.06 -22.32
C ILE A 191 8.70 -21.46 -23.21
N GLU A 192 8.84 -20.13 -23.23
CA GLU A 192 9.89 -19.44 -23.96
C GLU A 192 11.27 -19.77 -23.35
N GLY A 193 12.18 -20.26 -24.20
CA GLY A 193 13.51 -20.69 -23.78
C GLY A 193 13.62 -22.17 -23.39
N LEU A 194 12.52 -22.93 -23.37
CA LEU A 194 12.58 -24.39 -23.27
C LEU A 194 13.13 -25.01 -24.57
N ASP A 195 13.75 -26.18 -24.46
CA ASP A 195 14.17 -26.96 -25.62
C ASP A 195 12.95 -27.63 -26.27
N ILE A 196 12.49 -27.05 -27.37
CA ILE A 196 11.33 -27.53 -28.14
C ILE A 196 11.83 -28.25 -29.39
N LYS A 197 11.47 -29.54 -29.53
CA LYS A 197 11.86 -30.37 -30.67
C LYS A 197 10.67 -30.63 -31.57
N LEU A 198 10.92 -30.56 -32.88
CA LEU A 198 10.00 -31.02 -33.91
C LEU A 198 10.43 -32.43 -34.35
N SER A 199 9.46 -33.32 -34.61
CA SER A 199 9.77 -34.66 -35.11
C SER A 199 10.47 -34.64 -36.47
N GLN A 200 10.23 -33.60 -37.25
CA GLN A 200 10.77 -33.42 -38.60
C GLN A 200 10.65 -31.94 -38.99
N GLU A 201 11.69 -31.41 -39.63
CA GLU A 201 11.78 -29.99 -40.01
C GLU A 201 11.71 -29.77 -41.54
N VAL A 202 11.75 -30.85 -42.32
CA VAL A 202 11.65 -30.81 -43.80
C VAL A 202 10.74 -31.92 -44.28
N TYR A 203 9.71 -31.60 -45.05
CA TYR A 203 8.77 -32.55 -45.68
C TYR A 203 8.78 -32.39 -47.19
N ASN A 204 8.42 -33.45 -47.92
CA ASN A 204 8.09 -33.33 -49.34
C ASN A 204 6.61 -32.97 -49.49
N TYR A 205 6.30 -32.17 -50.50
CA TYR A 205 4.94 -31.85 -50.90
C TYR A 205 4.25 -33.07 -51.52
N ASP A 206 3.07 -33.39 -51.00
CA ASP A 206 2.20 -34.47 -51.46
C ASP A 206 0.72 -34.06 -51.45
N GLY A 207 0.43 -32.78 -51.25
CA GLY A 207 -0.94 -32.24 -51.17
C GLY A 207 -1.61 -32.36 -49.79
N GLU A 208 -0.98 -32.97 -48.80
CA GLU A 208 -1.56 -33.20 -47.47
C GLU A 208 -0.95 -32.31 -46.38
N GLU A 209 -1.75 -32.00 -45.35
CA GLU A 209 -1.30 -31.24 -44.19
C GLU A 209 -0.09 -31.90 -43.48
N LYS A 210 0.94 -31.09 -43.19
CA LYS A 210 2.12 -31.46 -42.42
C LYS A 210 1.98 -30.98 -40.98
N ARG A 211 2.07 -31.93 -40.05
CA ARG A 211 1.92 -31.68 -38.61
C ARG A 211 3.08 -32.35 -37.85
N PRO A 212 4.30 -31.76 -37.87
CA PRO A 212 5.40 -32.27 -37.08
C PRO A 212 5.01 -32.33 -35.60
N LYS A 213 5.26 -33.48 -34.97
CA LYS A 213 4.98 -33.67 -33.54
C LYS A 213 5.93 -32.78 -32.74
N VAL A 214 5.36 -32.03 -31.81
CA VAL A 214 6.11 -31.20 -30.86
C VAL A 214 6.45 -32.05 -29.63
N SER A 215 7.67 -31.93 -29.13
CA SER A 215 8.05 -32.45 -27.82
C SER A 215 8.80 -31.40 -27.01
N ILE A 216 8.40 -31.27 -25.74
CA ILE A 216 9.02 -30.42 -24.73
C ILE A 216 9.22 -31.30 -23.51
N GLU A 217 10.44 -31.36 -22.98
CA GLU A 217 10.76 -32.25 -21.87
C GLU A 217 9.90 -31.94 -20.64
N GLY A 218 9.26 -32.97 -20.09
CA GLY A 218 8.43 -32.86 -18.90
C GLY A 218 7.03 -32.26 -19.11
N LEU A 219 6.67 -31.85 -20.33
CA LEU A 219 5.36 -31.25 -20.62
C LEU A 219 4.49 -32.13 -21.51
N VAL A 220 3.18 -32.08 -21.29
CA VAL A 220 2.17 -32.85 -22.03
C VAL A 220 1.33 -31.93 -22.92
N GLU A 221 1.24 -32.26 -24.21
CA GLU A 221 0.39 -31.55 -25.17
C GLU A 221 -1.09 -31.64 -24.77
N ASN A 222 -1.83 -30.54 -24.92
CA ASN A 222 -3.20 -30.31 -24.48
C ASN A 222 -3.42 -30.22 -22.97
N LEU A 223 -2.36 -30.37 -22.16
CA LEU A 223 -2.40 -30.10 -20.72
C LEU A 223 -1.54 -28.87 -20.36
N ASP A 224 -0.28 -28.86 -20.82
CA ASP A 224 0.73 -27.85 -20.49
C ASP A 224 1.00 -26.89 -21.65
N TYR A 225 0.80 -27.35 -22.89
CA TYR A 225 0.88 -26.51 -24.10
C TYR A 225 -0.10 -27.01 -25.16
N ARG A 226 -0.44 -26.15 -26.11
CA ARG A 226 -1.22 -26.52 -27.31
C ARG A 226 -0.43 -26.15 -28.57
N VAL A 227 -0.65 -26.88 -29.66
CA VAL A 227 0.04 -26.66 -30.93
C VAL A 227 -0.97 -26.27 -32.01
N SER A 228 -0.59 -25.31 -32.86
CA SER A 228 -1.32 -24.95 -34.07
C SER A 228 -0.34 -24.74 -35.23
N TYR A 229 -0.84 -24.82 -36.46
CA TYR A 229 -0.03 -24.79 -37.67
C TYR A 229 -0.54 -23.72 -38.64
N VAL A 230 0.37 -23.12 -39.38
CA VAL A 230 0.06 -22.13 -40.43
C VAL A 230 0.87 -22.47 -41.67
N ASN A 231 0.25 -22.37 -42.85
CA ASN A 231 0.85 -22.65 -44.17
C ASN A 231 1.44 -24.07 -44.26
N ASN A 232 0.73 -25.08 -43.76
CA ASN A 232 1.28 -26.42 -43.58
C ASN A 232 0.87 -27.43 -44.66
N ILE A 233 0.45 -26.98 -45.85
CA ILE A 233 0.08 -27.85 -46.98
C ILE A 233 1.04 -27.57 -48.14
N ASP A 234 1.05 -26.33 -48.61
CA ASP A 234 1.78 -25.94 -49.82
C ASP A 234 3.30 -25.82 -49.62
N PRO A 235 4.12 -26.01 -50.67
CA PRO A 235 5.55 -25.78 -50.63
C PRO A 235 5.91 -24.38 -50.11
N GLY A 236 6.92 -24.32 -49.24
CA GLY A 236 7.36 -23.09 -48.62
C GLY A 236 7.74 -23.27 -47.15
N THR A 237 7.69 -22.16 -46.40
CA THR A 237 7.97 -22.13 -44.97
C THR A 237 6.66 -22.15 -44.19
N ALA A 238 6.42 -23.26 -43.50
CA ALA A 238 5.30 -23.45 -42.60
C ALA A 238 5.68 -23.07 -41.16
N LYS A 239 4.70 -22.70 -40.33
CA LYS A 239 4.89 -22.38 -38.91
C LYS A 239 4.23 -23.41 -38.00
N VAL A 240 4.89 -23.69 -36.89
CA VAL A 240 4.35 -24.37 -35.71
C VAL A 240 4.27 -23.34 -34.59
N ILE A 241 3.07 -23.07 -34.09
CA ILE A 241 2.82 -22.13 -33.00
C ILE A 241 2.49 -22.94 -31.76
N ILE A 242 3.36 -22.88 -30.75
CA ILE A 242 3.23 -23.59 -29.48
C ILE A 242 2.85 -22.57 -28.40
N THR A 243 1.70 -22.73 -27.76
CA THR A 243 1.24 -21.83 -26.69
C THR A 243 1.14 -22.57 -25.38
N GLY A 244 1.77 -22.04 -24.32
CA GLY A 244 1.64 -22.56 -22.96
C GLY A 244 0.18 -22.44 -22.47
N ILE A 245 -0.31 -23.49 -21.82
CA ILE A 245 -1.63 -23.57 -21.19
C ILE A 245 -1.52 -24.20 -19.81
N GLY A 246 -2.63 -24.28 -19.07
CA GLY A 246 -2.61 -24.88 -17.73
C GLY A 246 -1.65 -24.16 -16.80
N GLY A 247 -0.62 -24.87 -16.32
CA GLY A 247 0.43 -24.34 -15.46
C GLY A 247 1.43 -23.40 -16.15
N TYR A 248 1.46 -23.34 -17.47
CA TYR A 248 2.45 -22.61 -18.25
C TYR A 248 1.86 -21.43 -19.03
N GLY A 249 2.70 -20.44 -19.34
CA GLY A 249 2.40 -19.29 -20.20
C GLY A 249 3.40 -19.16 -21.35
N GLY A 250 3.32 -18.07 -22.12
CA GLY A 250 4.21 -17.80 -23.25
C GLY A 250 3.78 -18.46 -24.56
N THR A 251 4.41 -18.06 -25.66
CA THR A 251 4.19 -18.66 -26.99
C THR A 251 5.50 -18.69 -27.76
N VAL A 252 5.81 -19.85 -28.34
CA VAL A 252 7.01 -20.05 -29.18
C VAL A 252 6.57 -20.40 -30.60
N GLU A 253 7.14 -19.72 -31.58
CA GLU A 253 7.01 -20.07 -32.99
C GLU A 253 8.25 -20.83 -33.46
N LYS A 254 8.05 -21.97 -34.12
CA LYS A 254 9.07 -22.67 -34.90
C LYS A 254 8.63 -22.75 -36.36
N THR A 255 9.58 -22.98 -37.25
CA THR A 255 9.32 -23.15 -38.69
C THR A 255 9.77 -24.53 -39.16
N PHE A 256 9.10 -25.05 -40.17
CA PHE A 256 9.55 -26.21 -40.94
C PHE A 256 9.33 -25.94 -42.44
N LYS A 257 10.04 -26.67 -43.29
CA LYS A 257 10.01 -26.49 -44.74
C LYS A 257 9.20 -27.60 -45.41
N ILE A 258 8.38 -27.23 -46.38
CA ILE A 258 7.75 -28.16 -47.31
C ILE A 258 8.43 -27.94 -48.67
N GLU A 259 9.13 -28.97 -49.13
CA GLU A 259 9.88 -28.97 -50.39
C GLU A 259 9.06 -29.61 -51.50
N GLY A 260 9.06 -28.97 -52.66
CA GLY A 260 8.32 -29.39 -53.82
C GLY A 260 7.98 -28.19 -54.68
N GLU A 261 7.44 -28.46 -55.85
CA GLU A 261 6.89 -27.43 -56.73
C GLU A 261 5.40 -27.70 -56.84
N ILE A 262 4.60 -26.65 -56.66
CA ILE A 262 3.22 -26.68 -57.11
C ILE A 262 3.29 -26.59 -58.63
N SER A 263 2.60 -27.49 -59.34
CA SER A 263 2.50 -27.38 -60.80
C SER A 263 2.01 -25.97 -61.16
N PRO A 264 2.62 -25.29 -62.15
CA PRO A 264 2.19 -23.95 -62.57
C PRO A 264 0.74 -23.90 -63.07
N ASP A 265 0.12 -25.05 -63.33
CA ASP A 265 -1.28 -25.19 -63.72
C ASP A 265 -2.26 -25.22 -62.52
N VAL A 266 -1.76 -25.27 -61.28
CA VAL A 266 -2.60 -25.21 -60.07
C VAL A 266 -2.95 -23.75 -59.78
N ILE A 267 -4.25 -23.46 -59.79
CA ILE A 267 -4.76 -22.11 -59.58
C ILE A 267 -4.92 -21.86 -58.07
N ASP A 268 -4.24 -20.85 -57.53
CA ASP A 268 -4.48 -20.37 -56.17
C ASP A 268 -5.85 -19.68 -56.09
N ILE A 269 -6.83 -20.38 -55.51
CA ILE A 269 -8.21 -19.90 -55.37
C ILE A 269 -8.30 -18.60 -54.56
N SER A 270 -7.35 -18.31 -53.65
CA SER A 270 -7.35 -17.05 -52.89
C SER A 270 -7.16 -15.83 -53.79
N THR A 271 -6.53 -16.02 -54.96
CA THR A 271 -6.38 -14.98 -55.99
C THR A 271 -7.62 -14.79 -56.84
N LEU A 272 -8.60 -15.69 -56.73
CA LEU A 272 -9.86 -15.69 -57.49
C LEU A 272 -11.03 -15.06 -56.74
N ASP A 273 -10.80 -14.34 -55.63
CA ASP A 273 -11.87 -13.72 -54.81
C ASP A 273 -12.93 -12.98 -55.64
N SER A 274 -12.49 -12.23 -56.67
CA SER A 274 -13.37 -11.51 -57.60
C SER A 274 -14.27 -12.39 -58.50
N LYS A 275 -13.97 -13.69 -58.62
CA LYS A 275 -14.69 -14.70 -59.40
C LYS A 275 -15.54 -15.65 -58.55
N ILE A 276 -15.46 -15.53 -57.22
CA ILE A 276 -16.28 -16.30 -56.30
C ILE A 276 -17.66 -15.64 -56.21
N SER A 277 -18.70 -16.41 -56.48
CA SER A 277 -20.09 -15.98 -56.31
C SER A 277 -20.82 -16.91 -55.35
N MET A 278 -21.58 -16.30 -54.44
CA MET A 278 -22.34 -16.98 -53.41
C MET A 278 -23.74 -16.38 -53.34
N VAL A 279 -24.74 -17.21 -53.04
CA VAL A 279 -26.11 -16.72 -52.81
C VAL A 279 -26.13 -15.81 -51.59
N LYS A 280 -26.41 -14.51 -51.81
CA LYS A 280 -26.31 -13.47 -50.77
C LYS A 280 -27.55 -13.39 -49.86
N GLU A 281 -28.70 -13.87 -50.32
CA GLU A 281 -29.96 -13.84 -49.58
C GLU A 281 -30.68 -15.18 -49.71
N VAL A 282 -31.08 -15.74 -48.56
CA VAL A 282 -31.81 -17.01 -48.45
C VAL A 282 -32.89 -16.86 -47.38
N GLU A 283 -34.12 -17.29 -47.70
CA GLU A 283 -35.25 -17.24 -46.77
C GLU A 283 -35.08 -18.24 -45.61
N TYR A 284 -35.62 -17.90 -44.44
CA TYR A 284 -35.57 -18.76 -43.27
C TYR A 284 -36.42 -20.02 -43.45
N THR A 285 -35.79 -21.20 -43.38
CA THR A 285 -36.43 -22.50 -43.67
C THR A 285 -36.65 -23.40 -42.45
N GLY A 286 -36.13 -23.03 -41.27
CA GLY A 286 -36.16 -23.88 -40.06
C GLY A 286 -35.23 -25.11 -40.10
N LYS A 287 -34.34 -25.22 -41.10
CA LYS A 287 -33.29 -26.24 -41.24
C LYS A 287 -31.91 -25.59 -41.46
N VAL A 288 -30.84 -26.37 -41.41
CA VAL A 288 -29.49 -25.94 -41.85
C VAL A 288 -29.57 -25.49 -43.32
N ILE A 289 -29.02 -24.31 -43.61
CA ILE A 289 -28.94 -23.73 -44.96
C ILE A 289 -27.48 -23.75 -45.38
N GLU A 290 -27.17 -24.41 -46.50
CA GLU A 290 -25.85 -24.46 -47.13
C GLU A 290 -25.92 -23.67 -48.44
N PRO A 291 -25.48 -22.40 -48.46
CA PRO A 291 -25.56 -21.57 -49.66
C PRO A 291 -24.58 -22.10 -50.70
N LYS A 292 -25.05 -22.23 -51.94
CA LYS A 292 -24.18 -22.65 -53.05
C LYS A 292 -23.11 -21.59 -53.31
N VAL A 293 -21.86 -22.05 -53.39
CA VAL A 293 -20.70 -21.25 -53.77
C VAL A 293 -20.22 -21.72 -55.14
N SER A 294 -20.03 -20.79 -56.07
CA SER A 294 -19.49 -21.08 -57.38
C SER A 294 -18.30 -20.21 -57.72
N ILE A 295 -17.27 -20.80 -58.34
CA ILE A 295 -16.08 -20.09 -58.81
C ILE A 295 -16.13 -20.08 -60.33
N GLU A 296 -16.13 -18.89 -60.95
CA GLU A 296 -16.23 -18.76 -62.40
C GLU A 296 -15.08 -19.51 -63.12
N GLY A 297 -15.45 -20.47 -63.97
CA GLY A 297 -14.51 -21.28 -64.76
C GLY A 297 -14.04 -22.57 -64.09
N LEU A 298 -14.52 -22.88 -62.88
CA LEU A 298 -14.22 -24.13 -62.16
C LEU A 298 -15.50 -24.93 -61.86
N THR A 299 -15.35 -26.24 -61.67
CA THR A 299 -16.44 -27.18 -61.43
C THR A 299 -16.37 -27.75 -60.00
N GLU A 300 -17.41 -27.53 -59.19
CA GLU A 300 -17.51 -28.08 -57.84
C GLU A 300 -17.49 -29.62 -57.84
N GLY A 301 -16.67 -30.23 -56.99
CA GLY A 301 -16.44 -31.68 -56.91
C GLY A 301 -15.39 -32.23 -57.88
N ALA A 302 -14.94 -31.45 -58.87
CA ALA A 302 -13.85 -31.80 -59.78
C ALA A 302 -12.63 -30.88 -59.62
N ASP A 303 -12.85 -29.57 -59.55
CA ASP A 303 -11.80 -28.55 -59.47
C ASP A 303 -11.69 -27.91 -58.08
N TYR A 304 -12.79 -27.87 -57.31
CA TYR A 304 -12.81 -27.37 -55.92
C TYR A 304 -13.95 -28.03 -55.13
N ILE A 305 -13.86 -28.00 -53.79
CA ILE A 305 -14.91 -28.44 -52.87
C ILE A 305 -15.23 -27.29 -51.90
N VAL A 306 -16.49 -27.22 -51.43
CA VAL A 306 -17.00 -26.19 -50.50
C VAL A 306 -17.03 -26.70 -49.07
#